data_AF-A0A3C1HZ96-F1
#
_entry.id   AF-A0A3C1HZ96-F1
#
_cell.length_a   1.000
_cell.length_b   1.000
_cell.length_c   1.000
_cell.angle_alpha   90.00
_cell.angle_beta   90.00
_cell.angle_gamma   90.00
#
_symmetry.space_group_name_H-M   'P 1'
#
loop_
_entity.id
_entity.type
_entity.pdbx_description
1 polymer ?
#
loop_
_entity_poly.entity_id
_entity_poly.type
_entity_poly.pdbx_seq_one_letter_code
_entity_poly.pdbx_strand_id
1 'polypeptide(L)'
;AESLRESINLTNFYRITEENIEKEDYNVRDFAEKNLAESYDTADNNVYMTIVTRNVSKETYDGWIIVTHCSQAEGFYDYIFYFSAQ
;
A
#
# COMPACT_ATOMS: atom_id res chain seq x y z
N ALA A 1 -12.39 1.57 -23.40
CA ALA A 1 -11.14 1.70 -22.64
C ALA A 1 -11.27 2.61 -21.40
N GLU A 2 -12.36 3.38 -21.24
CA GLU A 2 -12.55 4.32 -20.12
C GLU A 2 -13.38 3.78 -18.94
N SER A 3 -13.98 2.59 -19.03
CA SER A 3 -14.94 2.10 -18.02
C SER A 3 -14.37 1.12 -16.98
N LEU A 4 -13.06 0.87 -16.98
CA LEU A 4 -12.41 -0.15 -16.13
C LEU A 4 -11.23 0.38 -15.33
N ARG A 5 -10.99 1.71 -15.36
CA ARG A 5 -10.36 2.40 -14.24
C ARG A 5 -11.41 2.60 -13.15
N GLU A 6 -11.99 1.50 -12.65
CA GLU A 6 -12.52 1.55 -11.29
C GLU A 6 -11.33 1.94 -10.45
N SER A 7 -11.31 3.22 -10.09
CA SER A 7 -10.26 3.84 -9.29
C SER A 7 -9.98 2.91 -8.13
N ILE A 8 -8.82 2.25 -8.12
CA ILE A 8 -8.35 1.53 -6.94
C ILE A 8 -8.19 2.62 -5.89
N ASN A 9 -9.25 2.81 -5.10
CA ASN A 9 -9.36 3.84 -4.10
C ASN A 9 -9.43 3.10 -2.78
N LEU A 10 -8.37 3.24 -1.98
CA LEU A 10 -8.39 2.94 -0.56
C LEU A 10 -9.46 3.82 0.08
N THR A 11 -10.63 3.24 0.29
CA THR A 11 -11.85 3.98 0.66
C THR A 11 -12.12 3.98 2.15
N ASN A 12 -11.49 3.08 2.93
CA ASN A 12 -11.75 2.96 4.37
C ASN A 12 -10.46 2.80 5.15
N PHE A 13 -9.98 3.92 5.67
CA PHE A 13 -8.92 3.96 6.66
C PHE A 13 -9.53 4.27 8.02
N TYR A 14 -9.40 3.36 8.97
CA TYR A 14 -9.75 3.62 10.36
C TYR A 14 -8.61 4.40 11.04
N ARG A 15 -8.94 5.13 12.12
CA ARG A 15 -7.93 5.68 13.03
C ARG A 15 -7.08 4.52 13.56
N ILE A 16 -5.76 4.59 13.38
CA ILE A 16 -4.89 3.47 13.76
C ILE A 16 -4.83 3.35 15.27
N THR A 17 -5.13 2.16 15.74
CA THR A 17 -4.98 1.69 17.12
C THR A 17 -4.16 0.41 17.08
N GLU A 18 -3.60 0.02 18.21
CA GLU A 18 -2.92 -1.29 18.33
C GLU A 18 -3.86 -2.46 17.96
N GLU A 19 -5.17 -2.27 18.09
CA GLU A 19 -6.19 -3.28 17.79
C GLU A 19 -6.50 -3.43 16.29
N ASN A 20 -6.16 -2.46 15.44
CA ASN A 20 -6.51 -2.48 14.02
C ASN A 20 -5.33 -2.37 13.05
N ILE A 21 -4.11 -2.16 13.55
CA ILE A 21 -2.91 -1.99 12.72
C ILE A 21 -2.66 -3.18 11.79
N GLU A 22 -2.84 -4.43 12.25
CA GLU A 22 -2.65 -5.63 11.42
C GLU A 22 -3.65 -5.70 10.25
N LYS A 23 -4.90 -5.29 10.49
CA LYS A 23 -5.94 -5.26 9.45
C LYS A 23 -5.64 -4.17 8.42
N GLU A 24 -5.14 -3.03 8.88
CA GLU A 24 -4.80 -1.91 8.02
C GLU A 24 -3.54 -2.22 7.19
N ASP A 25 -2.53 -2.87 7.79
CA ASP A 25 -1.36 -3.41 7.09
C ASP A 25 -1.77 -4.39 5.98
N TYR A 26 -2.73 -5.28 6.25
CA TYR A 26 -3.30 -6.17 5.23
C TYR A 26 -3.93 -5.40 4.07
N ASN A 27 -4.75 -4.38 4.37
CA ASN A 27 -5.45 -3.60 3.35
C ASN A 27 -4.49 -2.79 2.47
N VAL A 28 -3.46 -2.16 3.07
CA VAL A 28 -2.48 -1.36 2.30
C VAL A 28 -1.56 -2.24 1.48
N ARG A 29 -1.26 -3.46 1.95
CA ARG A 29 -0.53 -4.46 1.18
C ARG A 29 -1.33 -4.91 -0.03
N ASP A 30 -2.58 -5.35 0.16
CA ASP A 30 -3.47 -5.77 -0.93
C ASP A 30 -3.65 -4.66 -1.98
N PHE A 31 -3.76 -3.41 -1.53
CA PHE A 31 -3.76 -2.26 -2.41
C PHE A 31 -2.45 -2.10 -3.20
N ALA A 32 -1.29 -2.19 -2.54
CA ALA A 32 0.02 -2.04 -3.18
C ALA A 32 0.26 -3.12 -4.24
N GLU A 33 0.03 -4.38 -3.88
CA GLU A 33 0.21 -5.53 -4.78
C GLU A 33 -0.71 -5.42 -6.02
N LYS A 34 -2.00 -5.07 -5.83
CA LYS A 34 -2.94 -4.87 -6.95
C LYS A 34 -2.51 -3.73 -7.86
N ASN A 35 -2.11 -2.58 -7.30
CA ASN A 35 -1.61 -1.47 -8.09
C ASN A 35 -0.35 -1.84 -8.87
N LEU A 36 0.58 -2.60 -8.27
CA LEU A 36 1.79 -3.05 -8.93
C LEU A 36 1.48 -3.99 -10.10
N ALA A 37 0.64 -5.00 -9.86
CA ALA A 37 0.24 -5.97 -10.88
C ALA A 37 -0.52 -5.32 -12.05
N GLU A 38 -1.29 -4.26 -11.81
CA GLU A 38 -2.04 -3.56 -12.86
C GLU A 38 -1.25 -2.46 -13.57
N SER A 39 -0.34 -1.78 -12.86
CA SER A 39 0.34 -0.58 -13.37
C SER A 39 1.73 -0.85 -13.94
N TYR A 40 2.38 -1.94 -13.53
CA TYR A 40 3.76 -2.24 -13.88
C TYR A 40 3.89 -3.67 -14.42
N ASP A 41 4.74 -3.84 -15.43
CA ASP A 41 5.25 -5.17 -15.78
C ASP A 41 6.28 -5.56 -14.71
N THR A 42 5.83 -6.31 -13.71
CA THR A 42 6.65 -6.68 -12.55
C THR A 42 7.74 -7.68 -12.98
N ALA A 43 8.93 -7.18 -13.27
CA ALA A 43 10.10 -8.01 -13.56
C ALA A 43 10.64 -8.71 -12.30
N ASP A 44 11.20 -9.91 -12.49
CA ASP A 44 11.81 -10.70 -11.43
C ASP A 44 12.98 -9.96 -10.77
N ASN A 45 13.04 -10.02 -9.44
CA ASN A 45 14.01 -9.34 -8.58
C ASN A 45 13.97 -7.81 -8.56
N ASN A 46 12.95 -7.18 -9.15
CA ASN A 46 12.73 -5.75 -8.95
C ASN A 46 12.16 -5.45 -7.57
N VAL A 47 12.43 -4.23 -7.09
CA VAL A 47 11.89 -3.69 -5.84
C VAL A 47 11.08 -2.45 -6.17
N TYR A 48 9.85 -2.40 -5.67
CA TYR A 48 8.95 -1.28 -5.80
C TYR A 48 8.65 -0.68 -4.42
N MET A 49 8.35 0.62 -4.41
CA MET A 49 7.94 1.31 -3.20
C MET A 49 6.58 1.95 -3.41
N THR A 50 5.61 1.55 -2.59
CA THR A 50 4.31 2.19 -2.51
C THR A 50 4.27 3.03 -1.24
N ILE A 51 3.94 4.31 -1.38
CA ILE A 51 3.73 5.21 -0.25
C ILE A 51 2.26 5.57 -0.21
N VAL A 52 1.62 5.27 0.91
CA VAL A 52 0.23 5.65 1.16
C VAL A 52 0.21 6.67 2.28
N THR A 53 -0.22 7.89 1.99
CA THR A 53 -0.33 8.99 2.96
C THR A 53 -1.78 9.28 3.27
N ARG A 54 -2.08 9.55 4.54
CA ARG A 54 -3.39 10.04 4.99
C ARG A 54 -3.22 11.36 5.72
N ASN A 55 -4.12 12.28 5.42
CA ASN A 55 -4.22 13.54 6.15
C ASN A 55 -5.14 13.31 7.35
N VAL A 56 -4.56 13.28 8.56
CA VAL A 56 -5.30 13.03 9.81
C VAL A 56 -5.79 14.34 10.41
N SER A 57 -4.98 15.40 10.31
CA SER A 57 -5.29 16.74 10.78
C SER A 57 -4.46 17.78 10.01
N LYS A 58 -4.76 19.08 10.18
CA LYS A 58 -4.03 20.19 9.52
C LYS A 58 -2.50 20.09 9.60
N GLU A 59 -1.98 19.50 10.67
CA GLU A 59 -0.54 19.40 10.96
C GLU A 59 -0.13 17.95 11.19
N THR A 60 -0.95 16.96 10.88
CA THR A 60 -0.62 15.55 11.15
C THR A 60 -0.89 14.69 9.94
N TYR A 61 0.17 14.03 9.48
CA TYR A 61 0.11 13.03 8.44
C TYR A 61 0.53 11.68 9.02
N ASP A 62 -0.17 10.64 8.63
CA ASP A 62 0.29 9.28 8.88
C ASP A 62 0.19 8.47 7.60
N GLY A 63 0.70 7.25 7.63
CA GLY A 63 0.70 6.44 6.44
C GLY A 63 1.59 5.22 6.52
N TRP A 64 1.79 4.63 5.35
CA TRP A 64 2.62 3.45 5.15
C TRP A 64 3.62 3.65 4.04
N ILE A 65 4.81 3.11 4.27
CA ILE A 65 5.78 2.82 3.22
C ILE A 65 5.77 1.30 3.07
N ILE A 66 5.46 0.81 1.88
CA ILE A 66 5.49 -0.61 1.54
C ILE A 66 6.59 -0.81 0.51
N VAL A 67 7.60 -1.61 0.86
CA VAL A 67 8.64 -2.04 -0.06
C VAL A 67 8.29 -3.45 -0.53
N THR A 68 8.00 -3.60 -1.81
CA THR A 68 7.59 -4.86 -2.43
C THR A 68 8.71 -5.38 -3.31
N HIS A 69 9.29 -6.52 -2.94
CA HIS A 69 10.20 -7.27 -3.82
C HIS A 69 9.40 -8.28 -4.64
N CYS A 70 9.55 -8.26 -5.96
CA CYS A 70 8.85 -9.16 -6.86
C CYS A 70 9.73 -10.35 -7.21
N SER A 71 9.25 -11.56 -6.92
CA SER A 71 9.80 -12.83 -7.38
C SER A 71 8.77 -13.51 -8.29
N GLN A 72 9.12 -13.80 -9.54
CA GLN A 72 8.21 -14.52 -10.43
C GLN A 72 7.98 -15.97 -9.98
N ALA A 73 8.91 -16.53 -9.21
CA ALA A 73 8.81 -17.89 -8.68
C ALA A 73 7.99 -17.96 -7.38
N GLU A 74 8.03 -16.91 -6.56
CA GLU A 74 7.55 -16.97 -5.17
C GLU A 74 6.51 -15.89 -4.83
N GLY A 75 6.23 -14.95 -5.73
CA GLY A 75 5.23 -13.89 -5.56
C GLY A 75 5.82 -12.59 -5.01
N PHE A 76 5.02 -11.85 -4.25
CA PHE A 76 5.41 -10.58 -3.64
C PHE A 76 5.91 -10.76 -2.22
N TYR A 77 6.99 -10.06 -1.89
CA TYR A 77 7.56 -9.97 -0.55
C TYR A 77 7.49 -8.53 -0.06
N ASP A 78 6.62 -8.27 0.92
CA ASP A 78 6.36 -6.92 1.41
C ASP A 78 6.99 -6.64 2.77
N TYR A 79 7.65 -5.48 2.85
CA TYR A 79 8.11 -4.88 4.09
C TYR A 79 7.28 -3.62 4.34
N ILE A 80 6.46 -3.66 5.37
CA ILE A 80 5.48 -2.62 5.68
C ILE A 80 5.97 -1.80 6.87
N PHE A 81 6.01 -0.47 6.69
CA PHE A 81 6.40 0.48 7.72
C PHE A 81 5.30 1.51 7.91
N TYR A 82 4.66 1.50 9.08
CA TYR A 82 3.77 2.57 9.49
C TYR A 82 4.57 3.79 9.96
N PHE A 83 4.16 4.99 9.57
CA PHE A 83 4.72 6.24 10.04
C PHE A 83 3.64 7.23 10.45
N SER A 84 3.98 8.11 11.39
CA SER A 84 3.19 9.29 11.75
C SER A 84 4.14 10.47 11.91
N ALA A 85 3.79 11.60 11.30
CA ALA A 85 4.54 12.84 11.33
C ALA A 85 3.62 13.98 11.78
N GLN A 86 4.16 14.83 12.66
CA GLN A 86 3.58 16.09 13.13
C GLN A 86 4.50 17.23 12.70
#